data_AF-A0A432R387-F1
#
_entry.id   AF-A0A432R387-F1
#
_cell.length_a   1.000
_cell.length_b   1.000
_cell.length_c   1.000
_cell.angle_alpha   90.00
_cell.angle_beta   90.00
_cell.angle_gamma   90.00
#
_symmetry.space_group_name_H-M   'P 1'
#
loop_
_entity.id
_entity.type
_entity.pdbx_description
1 polymer ?
#
loop_
_entity_poly.entity_id
_entity_poly.type
_entity_poly.pdbx_seq_one_letter_code
_entity_poly.pdbx_strand_id
1 'polypeptide(L)'
;MGALEKRLSDILEIRGELELLTGLHIGAGKDEVKIGGMDNPVVRNPLNNEPYIPGSSLKGKIRMLLELYYGLFNPEDGDVFTYEVYKKVKKNLDAERLKAAKNILKLFGTSGSDFKDLDKLPPEEKEEIKELSSTRISFYDLTLTDESRGALRSKVGGLMTEEKTEVKINRITGTSFNRALTIKERVPAGTKFKFRLCIKIFDGDDREELLNLVKKGLKLLELDSLGGSGSRGYGKVKFVNLKCVSHLKEGGKEEELDLSSAF
;
A
#
# COMPACT_ATOMS: atom_id res chain seq x y z
N MET A 1 9.78 -22.97 -32.79
CA MET A 1 8.92 -21.77 -32.89
C MET A 1 8.69 -21.28 -31.47
N GLY A 2 9.34 -20.17 -31.09
CA GLY A 2 9.30 -19.65 -29.72
C GLY A 2 7.89 -19.23 -29.35
N ALA A 3 7.35 -19.80 -28.27
CA ALA A 3 6.03 -19.45 -27.76
C ALA A 3 6.00 -17.94 -27.45
N LEU A 4 5.03 -17.25 -28.04
CA LEU A 4 4.81 -15.82 -27.82
C LEU A 4 4.74 -15.53 -26.32
N GLU A 5 5.58 -14.59 -25.92
CA GLU A 5 5.73 -14.04 -24.58
C GLU A 5 4.38 -13.53 -24.05
N LYS A 6 4.16 -13.62 -22.74
CA LYS A 6 2.97 -13.12 -22.04
C LYS A 6 2.57 -11.73 -22.52
N ARG A 7 1.49 -11.66 -23.27
CA ARG A 7 0.94 -10.40 -23.77
C ARG A 7 0.03 -9.78 -22.72
N LEU A 8 0.08 -8.46 -22.62
CA LEU A 8 -0.87 -7.70 -21.81
C LEU A 8 -2.27 -7.84 -22.43
N SER A 9 -3.20 -8.38 -21.65
CA SER A 9 -4.58 -8.64 -22.07
C SER A 9 -5.52 -7.51 -21.61
N ASP A 10 -5.28 -6.92 -20.44
CA ASP A 10 -6.07 -5.82 -19.90
C ASP A 10 -5.30 -4.94 -18.91
N ILE A 11 -5.82 -3.75 -18.66
CA ILE A 11 -5.43 -2.89 -17.52
C ILE A 11 -6.70 -2.53 -16.76
N LEU A 12 -6.79 -3.00 -15.51
CA LEU A 12 -7.83 -2.58 -14.60
C LEU A 12 -7.37 -1.35 -13.83
N GLU A 13 -8.12 -0.26 -13.88
CA GLU A 13 -7.92 0.92 -13.04
C GLU A 13 -8.93 0.91 -11.89
N ILE A 14 -8.46 0.91 -10.65
CA ILE A 14 -9.31 1.14 -9.49
C ILE A 14 -9.13 2.60 -9.08
N ARG A 15 -10.23 3.35 -9.02
CA ARG A 15 -10.24 4.78 -8.67
C ARG A 15 -11.33 5.11 -7.67
N GLY A 16 -11.12 6.15 -6.87
CA GLY A 16 -12.06 6.66 -5.88
C GLY A 16 -11.38 7.67 -4.98
N GLU A 17 -11.75 7.71 -3.71
CA GLU A 17 -11.11 8.56 -2.70
C GLU A 17 -10.71 7.76 -1.46
N LEU A 18 -9.64 8.21 -0.82
CA LEU A 18 -9.21 7.74 0.51
C LEU A 18 -9.51 8.84 1.53
N GLU A 19 -10.46 8.58 2.42
CA GLU A 19 -10.84 9.45 3.52
C GLU A 19 -10.06 9.10 4.79
N LEU A 20 -9.53 10.11 5.48
CA LEU A 20 -8.92 9.96 6.79
C LEU A 20 -9.99 9.97 7.89
N LEU A 21 -10.20 8.85 8.57
CA LEU A 21 -11.06 8.78 9.75
C LEU A 21 -10.36 9.35 11.00
N THR A 22 -9.03 9.25 11.06
CA THR A 22 -8.19 9.90 12.06
C THR A 22 -6.99 10.58 11.41
N GLY A 23 -6.34 11.49 12.14
CA GLY A 23 -5.19 12.22 11.59
C GLY A 23 -4.06 11.28 11.15
N LEU A 24 -3.46 11.57 10.00
CA LEU A 24 -2.45 10.73 9.34
C LEU A 24 -1.06 11.36 9.43
N HIS A 25 -0.06 10.56 9.82
CA HIS A 25 1.34 10.95 9.74
C HIS A 25 2.09 9.98 8.82
N ILE A 26 2.59 10.49 7.70
CA ILE A 26 3.59 9.83 6.86
C ILE A 26 4.82 10.73 6.88
N GLY A 27 5.88 10.30 7.56
CA GLY A 27 7.08 11.10 7.74
C GLY A 27 7.82 11.31 6.42
N ALA A 28 8.25 12.54 6.16
CA ALA A 28 9.36 12.76 5.24
C ALA A 28 10.64 12.25 5.92
N GLY A 29 11.56 11.63 5.19
CA GLY A 29 12.78 11.04 5.77
C GLY A 29 13.60 12.02 6.63
N LYS A 30 14.56 11.50 7.40
CA LYS A 30 15.36 12.28 8.38
C LYS A 30 16.10 13.49 7.78
N ASP A 31 16.32 13.52 6.46
CA ASP A 31 17.06 14.58 5.77
C ASP A 31 16.23 15.86 5.52
N GLU A 32 14.91 15.84 5.74
CA GLU A 32 14.03 17.01 5.59
C GLU A 32 13.82 17.81 6.89
N VAL A 33 14.43 17.39 8.01
CA VAL A 33 14.36 18.12 9.28
C VAL A 33 15.15 19.43 9.14
N LYS A 34 14.44 20.53 8.82
CA LYS A 34 15.02 21.87 8.77
C LYS A 34 15.46 22.31 10.17
N ILE A 35 16.58 23.01 10.28
CA ILE A 35 17.05 23.60 11.54
C ILE A 35 15.97 24.56 12.06
N GLY A 36 15.38 24.24 13.22
CA GLY A 36 14.26 24.97 13.82
C GLY A 36 12.85 24.59 13.32
N GLY A 37 12.72 23.53 12.52
CA GLY A 37 11.45 22.96 12.06
C GLY A 37 10.90 21.88 13.01
N MET A 38 9.75 21.31 12.68
CA MET A 38 9.12 20.22 13.45
C MET A 38 9.98 18.94 13.43
N ASP A 39 10.01 18.22 14.56
CA ASP A 39 10.81 16.99 14.73
C ASP A 39 10.41 15.86 13.76
N ASN A 40 9.13 15.79 13.38
CA ASN A 40 8.57 14.75 12.50
C ASN A 40 7.63 15.38 11.46
N PRO A 41 8.17 15.93 10.37
CA PRO A 41 7.35 16.56 9.34
C PRO A 41 6.60 15.52 8.49
N VAL A 42 5.44 15.89 7.97
CA VAL A 42 4.73 15.07 6.97
C VAL A 42 5.39 15.22 5.61
N VAL A 43 5.33 14.17 4.80
CA VAL A 43 5.79 14.20 3.41
C VAL A 43 4.94 15.17 2.58
N ARG A 44 5.60 16.00 1.79
CA ARG A 44 4.98 17.09 1.00
C ARG A 44 5.44 17.04 -0.44
N ASN A 45 4.56 17.44 -1.34
CA ASN A 45 4.90 17.58 -2.74
C ASN A 45 5.77 18.85 -2.91
N PRO A 46 6.99 18.74 -3.48
CA PRO A 46 7.92 19.87 -3.57
C PRO A 46 7.43 20.99 -4.49
N LEU A 47 6.48 20.73 -5.39
CA LEU A 47 5.97 21.73 -6.34
C LEU A 47 4.98 22.71 -5.72
N ASN A 48 4.20 22.27 -4.74
CA ASN A 48 3.08 23.04 -4.18
C ASN A 48 3.02 23.01 -2.64
N ASN A 49 3.95 22.29 -2.00
CA ASN A 49 4.07 22.09 -0.56
C ASN A 49 2.84 21.43 0.09
N GLU A 50 1.96 20.80 -0.69
CA GLU A 50 0.78 20.10 -0.18
C GLU A 50 1.16 18.74 0.39
N PRO A 51 0.57 18.31 1.51
CA PRO A 51 0.74 16.94 1.99
C PRO A 51 0.16 15.95 0.97
N TYR A 52 0.83 14.83 0.78
CA TYR A 52 0.37 13.75 -0.09
C TYR A 52 0.66 12.39 0.53
N ILE A 53 0.06 11.33 -0.01
CA ILE A 53 0.35 9.96 0.39
C ILE A 53 1.14 9.29 -0.74
N PRO A 54 2.39 8.88 -0.52
CA PRO A 54 3.16 8.16 -1.53
C PRO A 54 2.51 6.83 -1.90
N GLY A 55 2.43 6.53 -3.20
CA GLY A 55 1.90 5.27 -3.70
C GLY A 55 2.70 4.07 -3.20
N SER A 56 4.01 4.24 -2.97
CA SER A 56 4.88 3.22 -2.38
C SER A 56 4.52 2.89 -0.93
N SER A 57 4.14 3.89 -0.11
CA SER A 57 3.67 3.67 1.26
C SER A 57 2.39 2.85 1.29
N LEU A 58 1.46 3.16 0.38
CA LEU A 58 0.20 2.42 0.26
C LEU A 58 0.43 0.99 -0.25
N LYS A 59 1.24 0.84 -1.31
CA LYS A 59 1.64 -0.46 -1.88
C LYS A 59 2.28 -1.36 -0.81
N GLY A 60 3.27 -0.84 -0.08
CA GLY A 60 4.00 -1.59 0.93
C GLY A 60 3.11 -2.03 2.08
N LYS A 61 2.25 -1.13 2.59
CA LYS A 61 1.33 -1.47 3.68
C LYS A 61 0.31 -2.53 3.27
N ILE A 62 -0.28 -2.41 2.07
CA ILE A 62 -1.24 -3.39 1.56
C ILE A 62 -0.56 -4.75 1.35
N ARG A 63 0.65 -4.78 0.76
CA ARG A 63 1.43 -6.01 0.61
C ARG A 63 1.67 -6.69 1.95
N MET A 64 2.18 -5.95 2.92
CA MET A 64 2.47 -6.45 4.27
C MET A 64 1.22 -7.03 4.93
N LEU A 65 0.06 -6.37 4.81
CA LEU A 65 -1.20 -6.86 5.38
C LEU A 65 -1.67 -8.15 4.74
N LEU A 66 -1.54 -8.29 3.42
CA LEU A 66 -1.85 -9.53 2.70
C LEU A 66 -0.89 -10.67 3.11
N GLU A 67 0.41 -10.36 3.20
CA GLU A 67 1.44 -11.30 3.66
C GLU A 67 1.14 -11.79 5.09
N LEU A 68 0.77 -10.90 6.01
CA LEU A 68 0.34 -11.28 7.36
C LEU A 68 -0.93 -12.12 7.36
N TYR A 69 -1.94 -11.72 6.57
CA TYR A 69 -3.24 -12.41 6.50
C TYR A 69 -3.09 -13.86 6.03
N TYR A 70 -2.26 -14.12 5.02
CA TYR A 70 -2.01 -15.49 4.53
C TYR A 70 -0.84 -16.20 5.25
N GLY A 71 -0.19 -15.55 6.21
CA GLY A 71 1.01 -16.08 6.87
C GLY A 71 2.14 -16.38 5.89
N LEU A 72 2.35 -15.48 4.92
CA LEU A 72 3.34 -15.58 3.86
C LEU A 72 4.38 -14.47 4.06
N PHE A 73 5.35 -14.69 4.94
CA PHE A 73 6.50 -13.82 5.19
C PHE A 73 7.63 -14.67 5.76
N ASN A 74 8.85 -14.15 5.86
CA ASN A 74 9.93 -14.89 6.51
C ASN A 74 9.77 -14.79 8.05
N PRO A 75 9.49 -15.89 8.78
CA PRO A 75 9.31 -15.82 10.23
C PRO A 75 10.61 -15.60 11.00
N GLU A 76 11.78 -15.80 10.37
CA GLU A 76 13.08 -15.68 11.04
C GLU A 76 13.50 -14.22 11.22
N ASP A 77 13.34 -13.39 10.19
CA ASP A 77 13.75 -11.98 10.17
C ASP A 77 12.59 -11.00 9.96
N GLY A 78 11.39 -11.48 9.67
CA GLY A 78 10.21 -10.66 9.38
C GLY A 78 10.24 -9.99 8.01
N ASP A 79 11.14 -10.41 7.11
CA ASP A 79 11.30 -9.79 5.80
C ASP A 79 10.19 -10.19 4.81
N VAL A 80 10.11 -9.42 3.74
CA VAL A 80 9.13 -9.49 2.65
C VAL A 80 9.09 -10.89 2.03
N PHE A 81 7.89 -11.32 1.61
CA PHE A 81 7.73 -12.60 0.92
C PHE A 81 8.31 -12.55 -0.49
N THR A 82 9.50 -13.12 -0.66
CA THR A 82 10.22 -13.22 -1.95
C THR A 82 9.99 -14.59 -2.61
N TYR A 83 10.45 -14.73 -3.86
CA TYR A 83 10.43 -16.02 -4.55
C TYR A 83 11.26 -17.09 -3.81
N GLU A 84 12.37 -16.70 -3.17
CA GLU A 84 13.20 -17.61 -2.38
C GLU A 84 12.45 -18.17 -1.16
N VAL A 85 11.68 -17.33 -0.47
CA VAL A 85 10.81 -17.78 0.63
C VAL A 85 9.74 -18.72 0.09
N TYR A 86 9.07 -18.34 -1.01
CA TYR A 86 8.06 -19.17 -1.66
C TYR A 86 8.58 -20.57 -2.01
N LYS A 87 9.77 -20.70 -2.64
CA LYS A 87 10.36 -22.00 -2.98
C LYS A 87 10.52 -22.92 -1.77
N LYS A 88 10.93 -22.37 -0.62
CA LYS A 88 11.13 -23.13 0.61
C LYS A 88 9.83 -23.65 1.21
N VAL A 89 8.74 -22.89 1.09
CA VAL A 89 7.48 -23.18 1.80
C VAL A 89 6.37 -23.74 0.91
N LYS A 90 6.42 -23.60 -0.42
CA LYS A 90 5.31 -23.90 -1.34
C LYS A 90 4.72 -25.32 -1.21
N LYS A 91 5.55 -26.30 -0.83
CA LYS A 91 5.11 -27.70 -0.63
C LYS A 91 4.26 -27.91 0.62
N ASN A 92 4.32 -26.97 1.57
CA ASN A 92 3.62 -27.02 2.85
C ASN A 92 2.39 -26.09 2.88
N LEU A 93 2.09 -25.39 1.78
CA LEU A 93 0.93 -24.53 1.66
C LEU A 93 -0.27 -25.34 1.18
N ASP A 94 -1.44 -25.10 1.77
CA ASP A 94 -2.70 -25.54 1.21
C ASP A 94 -2.99 -24.83 -0.14
N ALA A 95 -4.03 -25.29 -0.84
CA ALA A 95 -4.37 -24.79 -2.17
C ALA A 95 -4.69 -23.28 -2.19
N GLU A 96 -5.34 -22.75 -1.14
CA GLU A 96 -5.70 -21.34 -1.06
C GLU A 96 -4.44 -20.48 -0.84
N ARG A 97 -3.60 -20.84 0.11
CA ARG A 97 -2.37 -20.11 0.44
C ARG A 97 -1.35 -20.20 -0.69
N LEU A 98 -1.26 -21.33 -1.39
CA LEU A 98 -0.39 -21.47 -2.56
C LEU A 98 -0.80 -20.50 -3.68
N LYS A 99 -2.09 -20.38 -3.93
CA LYS A 99 -2.68 -19.46 -4.90
C LYS A 99 -2.47 -18.00 -4.51
N ALA A 100 -2.72 -17.65 -3.25
CA ALA A 100 -2.44 -16.33 -2.71
C ALA A 100 -0.95 -15.98 -2.82
N ALA A 101 -0.05 -16.91 -2.52
CA ALA A 101 1.39 -16.72 -2.62
C ALA A 101 1.82 -16.34 -4.04
N LYS A 102 1.38 -17.10 -5.05
CA LYS A 102 1.64 -16.77 -6.46
C LYS A 102 1.07 -15.41 -6.83
N ASN A 103 -0.16 -15.11 -6.43
CA ASN A 103 -0.82 -13.85 -6.79
C ASN A 103 -0.21 -12.63 -6.09
N ILE A 104 0.27 -12.75 -4.84
CA ILE A 104 1.05 -11.69 -4.15
C ILE A 104 2.34 -11.41 -4.93
N LEU A 105 3.10 -12.43 -5.30
CA LEU A 105 4.35 -12.26 -6.07
C LEU A 105 4.07 -11.62 -7.44
N LYS A 106 3.03 -12.07 -8.15
CA LYS A 106 2.56 -11.51 -9.43
C LYS A 106 2.17 -10.03 -9.30
N LEU A 107 1.39 -9.66 -8.28
CA LEU A 107 0.93 -8.28 -8.07
C LEU A 107 2.07 -7.37 -7.68
N PHE A 108 2.75 -7.66 -6.57
CA PHE A 108 3.66 -6.72 -5.93
C PHE A 108 5.09 -6.80 -6.46
N GLY A 109 5.41 -7.87 -7.17
CA GLY A 109 6.70 -8.15 -7.75
C GLY A 109 7.67 -8.80 -6.77
N THR A 110 8.64 -9.50 -7.36
CA THR A 110 9.87 -9.99 -6.75
C THR A 110 11.00 -9.01 -7.05
N SER A 111 12.01 -8.93 -6.18
CA SER A 111 13.15 -8.06 -6.43
C SER A 111 13.98 -8.55 -7.63
N GLY A 112 14.61 -7.65 -8.37
CA GLY A 112 15.50 -8.03 -9.48
C GLY A 112 16.69 -8.91 -9.05
N SER A 113 17.03 -8.90 -7.75
CA SER A 113 17.98 -9.81 -7.13
C SER A 113 17.52 -11.27 -7.11
N ASP A 114 16.21 -11.53 -7.15
CA ASP A 114 15.61 -12.88 -7.09
C ASP A 114 15.82 -13.64 -8.41
N PHE A 115 16.33 -12.94 -9.43
CA PHE A 115 16.52 -13.44 -10.78
C PHE A 115 17.99 -13.47 -11.21
N LYS A 116 18.91 -13.25 -10.27
CA LYS A 116 20.34 -13.50 -10.52
C LYS A 116 20.51 -14.96 -10.93
N ASP A 117 21.31 -15.19 -11.96
CA ASP A 117 21.59 -16.54 -12.47
C ASP A 117 20.37 -17.31 -12.99
N LEU A 118 19.33 -16.61 -13.49
CA LEU A 118 18.16 -17.21 -14.15
C LEU A 118 18.53 -18.32 -15.13
N ASP A 119 19.59 -18.14 -15.91
CA ASP A 119 20.08 -19.11 -16.90
C ASP A 119 20.65 -20.40 -16.30
N LYS A 120 21.05 -20.39 -15.02
CA LYS A 120 21.59 -21.55 -14.30
C LYS A 120 20.52 -22.35 -13.56
N LEU A 121 19.29 -21.85 -13.48
CA LEU A 121 18.20 -22.53 -12.78
C LEU A 121 17.63 -23.73 -13.59
N PRO A 122 17.05 -24.73 -12.91
CA PRO A 122 16.32 -25.82 -13.56
C PRO A 122 15.18 -25.31 -14.46
N PRO A 123 14.79 -26.04 -15.53
CA PRO A 123 13.73 -25.62 -16.44
C PRO A 123 12.40 -25.30 -15.74
N GLU A 124 11.99 -26.12 -14.77
CA GLU A 124 10.74 -25.91 -14.03
C GLU A 124 10.74 -24.59 -13.23
N GLU A 125 11.85 -24.25 -12.59
CA GLU A 125 11.98 -22.98 -11.86
C GLU A 125 12.00 -21.78 -12.82
N LYS A 126 12.62 -21.94 -14.00
CA LYS A 126 12.59 -20.88 -15.03
C LYS A 126 11.18 -20.62 -15.52
N GLU A 127 10.37 -21.64 -15.73
CA GLU A 127 8.97 -21.50 -16.13
C GLU A 127 8.13 -20.84 -15.04
N GLU A 128 8.29 -21.25 -13.78
CA GLU A 128 7.60 -20.65 -12.64
C GLU A 128 8.00 -19.18 -12.44
N ILE A 129 9.28 -18.86 -12.56
CA ILE A 129 9.76 -17.47 -12.53
C ILE A 129 9.16 -16.66 -13.68
N LYS A 130 9.12 -17.19 -14.91
CA LYS A 130 8.46 -16.53 -16.04
C LYS A 130 6.95 -16.35 -15.78
N GLU A 131 6.32 -17.26 -15.05
CA GLU A 131 4.92 -17.14 -14.61
C GLU A 131 4.71 -16.00 -13.59
N LEU A 132 5.68 -15.77 -12.73
CA LEU A 132 5.59 -14.77 -11.65
C LEU A 132 6.19 -13.41 -12.02
N SER A 133 7.06 -13.37 -13.04
CA SER A 133 7.77 -12.16 -13.44
C SER A 133 6.81 -11.06 -13.89
N SER A 134 7.33 -9.82 -13.86
CA SER A 134 6.62 -8.57 -14.12
C SER A 134 5.57 -8.21 -13.07
N THR A 135 5.88 -7.15 -12.31
CA THR A 135 4.95 -6.53 -11.35
C THR A 135 3.66 -6.10 -12.06
N ARG A 136 2.51 -6.58 -11.55
CA ARG A 136 1.20 -6.27 -12.13
C ARG A 136 0.52 -5.07 -11.48
N ILE A 137 0.84 -4.70 -10.24
CA ILE A 137 0.19 -3.58 -9.55
C ILE A 137 1.07 -2.32 -9.49
N SER A 138 0.45 -1.17 -9.76
CA SER A 138 1.06 0.15 -9.61
C SER A 138 0.10 1.08 -8.89
N PHE A 139 0.62 1.81 -7.89
CA PHE A 139 -0.13 2.80 -7.15
C PHE A 139 0.30 4.20 -7.59
N TYR A 140 -0.67 5.10 -7.72
CA TYR A 140 -0.36 6.52 -7.89
C TYR A 140 -0.09 7.16 -6.53
N ASP A 141 0.65 8.26 -6.54
CA ASP A 141 0.67 9.16 -5.40
C ASP A 141 -0.72 9.81 -5.24
N LEU A 142 -1.19 9.81 -3.99
CA LEU A 142 -2.51 10.30 -3.62
C LEU A 142 -2.40 11.79 -3.26
N THR A 143 -3.03 12.63 -4.07
CA THR A 143 -3.09 14.08 -3.88
C THR A 143 -4.42 14.50 -3.26
N LEU A 144 -4.47 15.68 -2.63
CA LEU A 144 -5.70 16.19 -2.04
C LEU A 144 -6.82 16.34 -3.08
N THR A 145 -8.04 15.98 -2.67
CA THR A 145 -9.26 16.41 -3.38
C THR A 145 -9.36 17.94 -3.35
N ASP A 146 -10.05 18.51 -4.33
CA ASP A 146 -10.20 19.97 -4.42
C ASP A 146 -10.99 20.52 -3.22
N GLU A 147 -12.00 19.77 -2.76
CA GLU A 147 -12.75 20.02 -1.52
C GLU A 147 -11.82 20.07 -0.30
N SER A 148 -11.03 19.01 -0.08
CA SER A 148 -10.14 18.93 1.09
C SER A 148 -9.04 19.99 1.06
N ARG A 149 -8.49 20.28 -0.12
CA ARG A 149 -7.51 21.38 -0.29
C ARG A 149 -8.11 22.71 0.16
N GLY A 150 -9.32 23.04 -0.28
CA GLY A 150 -10.01 24.28 0.11
C GLY A 150 -10.30 24.33 1.61
N ALA A 151 -10.80 23.23 2.18
CA ALA A 151 -11.10 23.12 3.60
C ALA A 151 -9.84 23.27 4.48
N LEU A 152 -8.76 22.59 4.14
CA LEU A 152 -7.51 22.65 4.90
C LEU A 152 -6.86 24.04 4.82
N ARG A 153 -6.79 24.65 3.63
CA ARG A 153 -6.24 26.00 3.46
C ARG A 153 -7.00 27.05 4.28
N SER A 154 -8.33 26.94 4.33
CA SER A 154 -9.18 27.92 5.02
C SER A 154 -9.27 27.70 6.53
N LYS A 155 -9.34 26.45 6.99
CA LYS A 155 -9.60 26.13 8.41
C LYS A 155 -8.34 25.80 9.23
N VAL A 156 -7.29 25.31 8.57
CA VAL A 156 -6.07 24.82 9.23
C VAL A 156 -4.89 25.75 8.93
N GLY A 157 -4.80 26.22 7.70
CA GLY A 157 -3.80 27.20 7.25
C GLY A 157 -2.90 26.69 6.14
N GLY A 158 -1.86 27.46 5.81
CA GLY A 158 -1.01 27.22 4.64
C GLY A 158 -0.28 25.88 4.63
N LEU A 159 0.03 25.32 5.79
CA LEU A 159 0.66 24.01 5.92
C LEU A 159 -0.32 22.85 5.79
N MET A 160 -1.63 23.08 5.95
CA MET A 160 -2.68 22.05 5.84
C MET A 160 -2.50 20.85 6.79
N THR A 161 -1.79 21.06 7.89
CA THR A 161 -1.44 20.06 8.90
C THR A 161 -1.66 20.61 10.30
N GLU A 162 -1.83 19.71 11.25
CA GLU A 162 -1.94 20.03 12.67
C GLU A 162 -0.80 19.37 13.46
N GLU A 163 -0.54 19.91 14.65
CA GLU A 163 0.40 19.33 15.60
C GLU A 163 -0.36 18.49 16.63
N LYS A 164 0.13 17.28 16.90
CA LYS A 164 -0.34 16.46 18.01
C LYS A 164 0.78 16.20 19.00
N THR A 165 0.55 16.57 20.25
CA THR A 165 1.48 16.31 21.35
C THR A 165 1.16 14.97 22.01
N GLU A 166 2.17 14.13 22.18
CA GLU A 166 2.09 12.88 22.92
C GLU A 166 3.00 12.90 24.15
N VAL A 167 2.53 12.30 25.24
CA VAL A 167 3.26 12.21 26.51
C VAL A 167 3.65 10.76 26.81
N LYS A 168 4.86 10.56 27.32
CA LYS A 168 5.24 9.29 27.98
C LYS A 168 4.86 9.37 29.46
N ILE A 169 4.07 8.40 29.92
CA ILE A 169 3.62 8.31 31.32
C ILE A 169 4.49 7.30 32.09
N ASN A 170 4.97 7.69 33.26
CA ASN A 170 5.68 6.83 34.19
C ASN A 170 4.71 5.83 34.85
N ARG A 171 5.04 4.54 34.80
CA ARG A 171 4.19 3.47 35.31
C ARG A 171 4.20 3.33 36.83
N ILE A 172 5.21 3.90 37.51
CA ILE A 172 5.33 3.90 38.97
C ILE A 172 4.60 5.12 39.56
N THR A 173 4.83 6.31 38.99
CA THR A 173 4.30 7.56 39.56
C THR A 173 2.97 7.99 38.95
N GLY A 174 2.56 7.42 37.81
CA GLY A 174 1.36 7.83 37.07
C GLY A 174 1.46 9.19 36.38
N THR A 175 2.61 9.88 36.48
CA THR A 175 2.82 11.23 35.94
C THR A 175 3.57 11.22 34.60
N SER A 176 3.52 12.32 33.85
CA SER A 176 4.31 12.49 32.63
C SER A 176 5.79 12.65 32.94
N PHE A 177 6.67 12.04 32.14
CA PHE A 177 8.11 12.33 32.23
C PHE A 177 8.42 13.76 31.74
N ASN A 178 9.23 14.49 32.49
CA ASN A 178 9.76 15.80 32.06
C ASN A 178 10.59 15.63 30.78
N ARG A 179 10.36 16.49 29.77
CA ARG A 179 11.00 16.46 28.43
C ARG A 179 10.68 15.24 27.54
N ALA A 180 9.64 14.46 27.86
CA ALA A 180 9.19 13.34 27.03
C ALA A 180 7.98 13.68 26.14
N LEU A 181 7.84 14.96 25.76
CA LEU A 181 6.84 15.40 24.80
C LEU A 181 7.32 15.06 23.41
N THR A 182 6.53 14.29 22.66
CA THR A 182 6.76 14.09 21.23
C THR A 182 5.69 14.86 20.48
N ILE A 183 6.10 15.86 19.70
CA ILE A 183 5.21 16.60 18.82
C ILE A 183 5.31 15.97 17.43
N LYS A 184 4.15 15.63 16.86
CA LYS A 184 4.05 15.08 15.51
C LYS A 184 3.17 15.95 14.64
N GLU A 185 3.68 16.26 13.46
CA GLU A 185 2.86 16.84 12.40
C GLU A 185 1.94 15.76 11.84
N ARG A 186 0.68 16.06 11.59
CA ARG A 186 -0.23 15.14 10.91
C ARG A 186 -1.22 15.86 10.03
N VAL A 187 -1.68 15.19 8.99
CA VAL A 187 -2.81 15.63 8.19
C VAL A 187 -4.10 15.42 9.02
N PRO A 188 -4.97 16.42 9.18
CA PRO A 188 -6.19 16.31 9.98
C PRO A 188 -7.17 15.24 9.48
N ALA A 189 -7.96 14.70 10.41
CA ALA A 189 -9.07 13.80 10.09
C ALA A 189 -10.12 14.50 9.22
N GLY A 190 -10.88 13.71 8.45
CA GLY A 190 -11.84 14.18 7.45
C GLY A 190 -11.22 14.58 6.10
N THR A 191 -9.89 14.64 6.01
CA THR A 191 -9.19 14.92 4.75
C THR A 191 -9.39 13.77 3.76
N LYS A 192 -9.68 14.09 2.50
CA LYS A 192 -9.84 13.13 1.40
C LYS A 192 -8.77 13.32 0.34
N PHE A 193 -8.19 12.20 -0.09
CA PHE A 193 -7.22 12.12 -1.17
C PHE A 193 -7.79 11.41 -2.39
N LYS A 194 -7.44 11.86 -3.60
CA LYS A 194 -7.76 11.18 -4.86
C LYS A 194 -6.99 9.86 -4.92
N PHE A 195 -7.70 8.73 -4.92
CA PHE A 195 -7.12 7.39 -4.92
C PHE A 195 -7.15 6.77 -6.31
N ARG A 196 -6.02 6.18 -6.72
CA ARG A 196 -5.91 5.39 -7.95
C ARG A 196 -4.82 4.32 -7.86
N LEU A 197 -5.12 3.14 -8.37
CA LEU A 197 -4.14 2.10 -8.71
C LEU A 197 -4.50 1.43 -10.04
N CYS A 198 -3.52 0.77 -10.66
CA CYS A 198 -3.73 -0.04 -11.86
C CYS A 198 -3.21 -1.47 -11.65
N ILE A 199 -3.92 -2.44 -12.24
CA ILE A 199 -3.56 -3.85 -12.28
C ILE A 199 -3.43 -4.26 -13.74
N LYS A 200 -2.25 -4.73 -14.14
CA LYS A 200 -1.98 -5.33 -15.44
C LYS A 200 -2.43 -6.79 -15.42
N ILE A 201 -3.23 -7.19 -16.40
CA ILE A 201 -3.68 -8.58 -16.57
C ILE A 201 -3.02 -9.13 -17.83
N PHE A 202 -2.14 -10.12 -17.69
CA PHE A 202 -1.51 -10.79 -18.83
C PHE A 202 -2.33 -12.02 -19.25
N ASP A 203 -2.10 -12.51 -20.46
CA ASP A 203 -2.65 -13.79 -20.90
C ASP A 203 -2.24 -14.91 -19.93
N GLY A 204 -3.22 -15.69 -19.48
CA GLY A 204 -3.05 -16.76 -18.49
C GLY A 204 -3.15 -16.31 -17.03
N ASP A 205 -3.26 -15.02 -16.73
CA ASP A 205 -3.62 -14.56 -15.38
C ASP A 205 -5.12 -14.74 -15.15
N ASP A 206 -5.48 -15.11 -13.93
CA ASP A 206 -6.87 -15.05 -13.47
C ASP A 206 -7.19 -13.62 -12.99
N ARG A 207 -8.01 -12.91 -13.78
CA ARG A 207 -8.42 -11.53 -13.51
C ARG A 207 -9.14 -11.38 -12.18
N GLU A 208 -10.10 -12.26 -11.91
CA GLU A 208 -10.97 -12.17 -10.74
C GLU A 208 -10.19 -12.46 -9.46
N GLU A 209 -9.28 -13.43 -9.49
CA GLU A 209 -8.43 -13.72 -8.34
C GLU A 209 -7.50 -12.57 -7.98
N LEU A 210 -6.87 -11.95 -8.98
CA LEU A 210 -5.99 -10.80 -8.77
C LEU A 210 -6.79 -9.61 -8.21
N LEU A 211 -7.97 -9.34 -8.78
CA LEU A 211 -8.84 -8.27 -8.31
C LEU A 211 -9.32 -8.53 -6.86
N ASN A 212 -9.78 -9.74 -6.56
CA ASN A 212 -10.24 -10.11 -5.22
C ASN A 212 -9.12 -10.03 -4.17
N LEU A 213 -7.89 -10.39 -4.54
CA LEU A 213 -6.74 -10.24 -3.65
C LEU A 213 -6.44 -8.75 -3.36
N VAL A 214 -6.56 -7.88 -4.37
CA VAL A 214 -6.44 -6.42 -4.15
C VAL A 214 -7.57 -5.90 -3.28
N LYS A 215 -8.83 -6.33 -3.50
CA LYS A 215 -9.98 -5.96 -2.64
C LYS A 215 -9.74 -6.34 -1.18
N LYS A 216 -9.25 -7.57 -0.91
CA LYS A 216 -8.83 -8.01 0.43
C LYS A 216 -7.78 -7.08 1.01
N GLY A 217 -6.75 -6.74 0.24
CA GLY A 217 -5.68 -5.85 0.67
C GLY A 217 -6.18 -4.44 1.05
N LEU A 218 -7.06 -3.86 0.24
CA LEU A 218 -7.71 -2.57 0.54
C LEU A 218 -8.58 -2.68 1.80
N LYS A 219 -9.34 -3.76 1.95
CA LYS A 219 -10.20 -3.97 3.12
C LYS A 219 -9.39 -4.14 4.41
N LEU A 220 -8.29 -4.89 4.37
CA LEU A 220 -7.38 -5.03 5.50
C LEU A 220 -6.81 -3.67 5.93
N LEU A 221 -6.53 -2.77 5.00
CA LEU A 221 -6.05 -1.44 5.33
C LEU A 221 -7.11 -0.60 6.07
N GLU A 222 -8.39 -0.71 5.72
CA GLU A 222 -9.48 -0.04 6.47
C GLU A 222 -9.57 -0.55 7.92
N LEU A 223 -9.31 -1.84 8.14
CA LEU A 223 -9.31 -2.46 9.46
C LEU A 223 -8.06 -2.10 10.26
N ASP A 224 -6.93 -1.91 9.58
CA ASP A 224 -5.68 -1.48 10.18
C ASP A 224 -5.46 0.04 10.06
N SER A 225 -4.26 0.48 9.68
CA SER A 225 -3.81 1.86 9.77
C SER A 225 -2.72 2.13 8.75
N LEU A 226 -2.74 3.34 8.18
CA LEU A 226 -1.74 3.83 7.23
C LEU A 226 -0.73 4.75 7.95
N GLY A 227 0.52 4.70 7.52
CA GLY A 227 1.58 5.55 8.06
C GLY A 227 2.04 5.15 9.47
N GLY A 228 2.60 6.10 10.20
CA GLY A 228 3.20 5.86 11.51
C GLY A 228 2.19 5.94 12.67
N SER A 229 2.49 5.25 13.77
CA SER A 229 1.76 5.38 15.05
C SER A 229 0.30 4.90 15.03
N GLY A 230 -0.03 3.94 14.18
CA GLY A 230 -1.39 3.37 14.07
C GLY A 230 -1.99 2.90 15.39
N SER A 231 -1.19 2.23 16.24
CA SER A 231 -1.60 1.80 17.59
C SER A 231 -1.94 2.96 18.54
N ARG A 232 -1.56 4.19 18.19
CA ARG A 232 -1.86 5.43 18.93
C ARG A 232 -3.01 6.24 18.29
N GLY A 233 -3.77 5.61 17.40
CA GLY A 233 -4.96 6.19 16.77
C GLY A 233 -4.70 7.04 15.54
N TYR A 234 -3.57 6.87 14.86
CA TYR A 234 -3.27 7.57 13.61
C TYR A 234 -3.66 6.74 12.39
N GLY A 235 -3.94 7.44 11.29
CA GLY A 235 -4.03 6.85 9.96
C GLY A 235 -5.12 5.79 9.81
N LYS A 236 -6.22 5.89 10.56
CA LYS A 236 -7.44 5.15 10.23
C LYS A 236 -8.03 5.74 8.96
N VAL A 237 -8.29 4.91 7.97
CA VAL A 237 -8.71 5.33 6.63
C VAL A 237 -9.92 4.54 6.15
N LYS A 238 -10.64 5.11 5.20
CA LYS A 238 -11.75 4.47 4.50
C LYS A 238 -11.66 4.77 3.01
N PHE A 239 -11.92 3.77 2.18
CA PHE A 239 -12.08 3.99 0.74
C PHE A 239 -13.54 4.32 0.44
N VAL A 240 -13.76 5.36 -0.36
CA VAL A 240 -15.11 5.81 -0.74
C VAL A 240 -15.21 6.00 -2.25
N ASN A 241 -16.40 5.79 -2.79
CA ASN A 241 -16.69 5.93 -4.22
C ASN A 241 -15.75 5.10 -5.12
N LEU A 242 -15.42 3.88 -4.70
CA LEU A 242 -14.53 3.00 -5.43
C LEU A 242 -15.20 2.45 -6.69
N LYS A 243 -14.48 2.53 -7.79
CA LYS A 243 -14.87 2.07 -9.12
C LYS A 243 -13.71 1.32 -9.75
N CYS A 244 -14.04 0.29 -10.54
CA CYS A 244 -13.09 -0.46 -11.35
C CYS A 244 -13.40 -0.21 -12.83
N VAL A 245 -12.37 0.08 -13.62
CA VAL A 245 -12.49 0.33 -15.06
C VAL A 245 -11.58 -0.64 -15.81
N SER A 246 -12.13 -1.41 -16.76
CA SER A 246 -11.36 -2.23 -17.70
C SER A 246 -11.05 -1.42 -18.96
N HIS A 247 -9.78 -1.14 -19.21
CA HIS A 247 -9.38 -0.23 -20.29
C HIS A 247 -9.22 -0.91 -21.66
N LEU A 248 -8.87 -2.20 -21.72
CA LEU A 248 -8.56 -2.87 -23.00
C LEU A 248 -9.58 -3.93 -23.43
N LYS A 249 -10.24 -4.63 -22.47
CA LYS A 249 -11.18 -5.71 -22.82
C LYS A 249 -12.64 -5.27 -22.88
N GLU A 250 -13.08 -4.36 -22.01
CA GLU A 250 -14.51 -4.01 -21.88
C GLU A 250 -14.81 -2.58 -22.34
N GLY A 251 -13.96 -2.01 -23.20
CA GLY A 251 -14.20 -0.70 -23.80
C GLY A 251 -14.31 0.45 -22.79
N GLY A 252 -13.64 0.35 -21.64
CA GLY A 252 -13.72 1.37 -20.58
C GLY A 252 -14.95 1.23 -19.69
N LYS A 253 -15.60 0.06 -19.64
CA LYS A 253 -16.72 -0.19 -18.73
C LYS A 253 -16.30 0.08 -17.29
N GLU A 254 -17.13 0.86 -16.60
CA GLU A 254 -16.97 1.20 -15.20
C GLU A 254 -17.96 0.41 -14.35
N GLU A 255 -17.48 -0.20 -13.28
CA GLU A 255 -18.29 -0.93 -12.31
C GLU A 255 -17.98 -0.46 -10.89
N GLU A 256 -18.99 -0.43 -10.02
CA GLU A 256 -18.78 -0.16 -8.61
C GLU A 256 -17.95 -1.28 -7.97
N LEU A 257 -16.97 -0.90 -7.16
CA LEU A 257 -16.10 -1.85 -6.49
C LEU A 257 -16.43 -1.87 -4.99
N ASP A 258 -17.24 -2.83 -4.59
CA ASP A 258 -17.60 -3.02 -3.18
C ASP A 258 -16.54 -3.82 -2.40
N LEU A 259 -16.02 -3.24 -1.32
CA LEU A 259 -15.09 -3.90 -0.40
C LEU A 259 -15.77 -4.73 0.70
N SER A 260 -17.10 -4.62 0.87
CA SER A 260 -17.83 -5.39 1.88
C SER A 260 -17.77 -6.89 1.61
N SER A 261 -17.68 -7.27 0.33
CA SER A 261 -17.59 -8.65 -0.15
C SER A 261 -16.15 -9.21 -0.16
N ALA A 262 -15.18 -8.57 0.50
CA ALA A 262 -13.79 -8.96 0.41
C ALA A 262 -13.45 -10.25 1.19
N PHE A 263 -14.26 -10.61 2.18
CA PHE A 263 -14.11 -11.79 3.03
C PHE A 263 -15.41 -12.57 3.12
#